data_AF-A0A7W1R0W0-F1
#
_entry.id   AF-A0A7W1R0W0-F1
#
_cell.length_a   1.000
_cell.length_b   1.000
_cell.length_c   1.000
_cell.angle_alpha   90.00
_cell.angle_beta   90.00
_cell.angle_gamma   90.00
#
_symmetry.space_group_name_H-M   'P 1'
#
loop_
_entity.id
_entity.type
_entity.pdbx_description
1 polymer ?
#
loop_
_entity_poly.entity_id
_entity_poly.type
_entity_poly.pdbx_seq_one_letter_code
_entity_poly.pdbx_strand_id
1 'polypeptide(L)'
;GHALHYAGCDPELPYIFRKISRDHALTEIYSYIVEAISREPGWHAEHFELSDEQALENAEATTFLEALLFRRYTAKLQFELDFWGRFLEDGGTSTGYSERLTAATGIHYPSENFLSDMDSGFYSADYLRAWIRSAQLRQHLIAEIGEDWWRRAETGERLRELFREGTRPTSEEIAARIGADPLDTRPLLHELGV
;
A
#
# COMPACT_ATOMS: atom_id res chain seq x y z
N GLY A 1 8.97 5.62 -1.08
CA GLY A 1 9.19 5.11 0.29
C GLY A 1 10.47 4.33 0.44
N HIS A 2 10.61 3.20 -0.25
CA HIS A 2 11.76 2.27 -0.11
C HIS A 2 13.13 2.93 0.02
N ALA A 3 13.48 3.86 -0.88
CA ALA A 3 14.77 4.55 -0.81
C ALA A 3 14.94 5.37 0.48
N LEU A 4 13.89 6.07 0.94
CA LEU A 4 13.90 6.83 2.18
C LEU A 4 14.04 5.92 3.40
N HIS A 5 13.31 4.81 3.41
CA HIS A 5 13.40 3.80 4.47
C HIS A 5 14.81 3.23 4.59
N TYR A 6 15.34 2.65 3.50
CA TYR A 6 16.66 2.01 3.55
C TYR A 6 17.82 2.99 3.76
N ALA A 7 17.68 4.26 3.37
CA ALA A 7 18.64 5.31 3.70
C ALA A 7 18.54 5.79 5.15
N GLY A 8 17.34 5.69 5.76
CA GLY A 8 17.05 6.09 7.13
C GLY A 8 17.28 5.01 8.20
N CYS A 9 17.50 3.76 7.79
CA CYS A 9 17.84 2.66 8.70
C CYS A 9 19.07 3.00 9.57
N ASP A 10 19.02 2.63 10.85
CA ASP A 10 20.17 2.79 11.74
C ASP A 10 21.35 1.92 11.25
N PRO A 11 22.53 2.51 10.99
CA PRO A 11 23.69 1.78 10.47
C PRO A 11 24.25 0.75 11.45
N GLU A 12 23.92 0.83 12.74
CA GLU A 12 24.37 -0.15 13.74
C GLU A 12 23.41 -1.35 13.87
N LEU A 13 22.32 -1.39 13.09
CA LEU A 13 21.44 -2.56 13.04
C LEU A 13 22.18 -3.81 12.52
N PRO A 14 21.93 -4.98 13.14
CA PRO A 14 22.31 -6.26 12.55
C PRO A 14 21.87 -6.36 11.09
N TYR A 15 22.71 -6.97 10.25
CA TYR A 15 22.48 -7.08 8.81
C TYR A 15 21.07 -7.57 8.47
N ILE A 16 20.56 -8.56 9.22
CA ILE A 16 19.22 -9.14 9.04
C ILE A 16 18.11 -8.08 9.11
N PHE A 17 18.24 -7.09 9.99
CA PHE A 17 17.23 -6.04 10.17
C PHE A 17 17.44 -4.84 9.26
N ARG A 18 18.58 -4.75 8.57
CA ARG A 18 18.89 -3.64 7.67
C ARG A 18 18.72 -4.00 6.20
N LYS A 19 18.86 -5.28 5.85
CA LYS A 19 18.98 -5.74 4.45
C LYS A 19 18.08 -6.90 4.06
N ILE A 20 17.51 -7.63 5.01
CA ILE A 20 16.63 -8.76 4.70
C ILE A 20 15.20 -8.35 5.04
N SER A 21 14.32 -8.43 4.05
CA SER A 21 12.89 -8.25 4.27
C SER A 21 12.35 -9.43 5.07
N ARG A 22 11.55 -9.13 6.10
CA ARG A 22 10.89 -10.11 6.97
C ARG A 22 9.37 -10.00 6.91
N ASP A 23 8.90 -8.84 6.51
CA ASP A 23 7.51 -8.51 6.25
C ASP A 23 7.53 -7.44 5.16
N HIS A 24 7.14 -7.81 3.95
CA HIS A 24 7.23 -6.88 2.84
C HIS A 24 6.18 -5.78 2.91
N ALA A 25 5.03 -6.06 3.54
CA ALA A 25 4.00 -5.06 3.78
C ALA A 25 4.54 -3.86 4.57
N LEU A 26 5.47 -4.10 5.52
CA LEU A 26 6.10 -3.02 6.29
C LEU A 26 6.72 -1.96 5.37
N THR A 27 7.56 -2.41 4.43
CA THR A 27 8.29 -1.49 3.56
C THR A 27 7.37 -0.84 2.54
N GLU A 28 6.31 -1.53 2.11
CA GLU A 28 5.31 -0.97 1.21
C GLU A 28 4.48 0.14 1.87
N ILE A 29 4.19 0.07 3.18
CA ILE A 29 3.56 1.19 3.91
C ILE A 29 4.34 2.48 3.73
N TYR A 30 5.68 2.41 3.79
CA TYR A 30 6.52 3.58 3.62
C TYR A 30 6.55 4.10 2.19
N SER A 31 6.30 3.24 1.21
CA SER A 31 6.10 3.65 -0.18
C SER A 31 4.75 4.29 -0.38
N TYR A 32 3.69 3.67 0.13
CA TYR A 32 2.32 4.16 0.01
C TYR A 32 2.06 5.44 0.80
N ILE A 33 2.72 5.68 1.93
CA ILE A 33 2.56 6.96 2.65
C ILE A 33 3.20 8.12 1.87
N VAL A 34 4.26 7.86 1.11
CA VAL A 34 4.85 8.89 0.24
C VAL A 34 3.98 9.12 -0.99
N GLU A 35 3.44 8.05 -1.57
CA GLU A 35 2.43 8.14 -2.64
C GLU A 35 1.16 8.86 -2.18
N ALA A 36 0.78 8.73 -0.91
CA ALA A 36 -0.38 9.40 -0.34
C ALA A 36 -0.35 10.92 -0.47
N ILE A 37 0.83 11.52 -0.62
CA ILE A 37 0.99 12.95 -0.84
C ILE A 37 0.29 13.38 -2.15
N SER A 38 0.27 12.55 -3.20
CA SER A 38 -0.43 12.90 -4.44
C SER A 38 -1.96 12.80 -4.32
N ARG A 39 -2.48 12.36 -3.17
CA ARG A 39 -3.90 12.41 -2.82
C ARG A 39 -4.29 13.70 -2.09
N GLU A 40 -3.34 14.59 -1.83
CA GLU A 40 -3.58 15.85 -1.13
C GLU A 40 -3.83 16.98 -2.16
N PRO A 41 -5.03 17.58 -2.24
CA PRO A 41 -5.27 18.71 -3.15
C PRO A 41 -4.28 19.86 -2.91
N GLY A 42 -3.90 20.09 -1.64
CA GLY A 42 -2.91 21.11 -1.28
C GLY A 42 -1.55 20.89 -1.95
N TRP A 43 -1.11 19.64 -2.16
CA TRP A 43 0.14 19.33 -2.84
C TRP A 43 0.08 19.73 -4.32
N HIS A 44 -1.06 19.46 -4.97
CA HIS A 44 -1.30 19.81 -6.36
C HIS A 44 -1.36 21.33 -6.57
N ALA A 45 -2.11 22.03 -5.73
CA ALA A 45 -2.23 23.49 -5.79
C ALA A 45 -0.88 24.20 -5.53
N GLU A 46 -0.11 23.73 -4.53
CA GLU A 46 1.16 24.34 -4.13
C GLU A 46 2.26 24.18 -5.18
N HIS A 47 2.35 23.02 -5.85
CA HIS A 47 3.49 22.70 -6.71
C HIS A 47 3.23 22.78 -8.21
N PHE A 48 1.97 22.84 -8.66
CA PHE A 48 1.63 22.82 -10.09
C PHE A 48 0.79 24.01 -10.54
N GLU A 49 0.60 25.02 -9.68
CA GLU A 49 -0.16 26.25 -9.99
C GLU A 49 -1.60 25.96 -10.47
N LEU A 50 -2.19 24.88 -9.94
CA LEU A 50 -3.55 24.45 -10.29
C LEU A 50 -4.59 25.21 -9.49
N SER A 51 -5.77 25.42 -10.07
CA SER A 51 -6.93 25.89 -9.30
C SER A 51 -7.35 24.85 -8.26
N ASP A 52 -8.11 25.27 -7.24
CA ASP A 52 -8.64 24.34 -6.23
C ASP A 52 -9.45 23.19 -6.85
N GLU A 53 -10.19 23.46 -7.92
CA GLU A 53 -10.96 22.46 -8.67
C GLU A 53 -10.06 21.45 -9.38
N GLN A 54 -9.03 21.92 -10.09
CA GLN A 54 -8.06 21.05 -10.78
C GLN A 54 -7.21 20.24 -9.78
N ALA A 55 -6.84 20.84 -8.66
CA ALA A 55 -6.10 20.18 -7.61
C ALA A 55 -6.91 19.06 -6.95
N LEU A 56 -8.21 19.29 -6.74
CA LEU A 56 -9.13 18.26 -6.26
C LEU A 56 -9.29 17.12 -7.29
N GLU A 57 -9.54 17.44 -8.56
CA GLU A 57 -9.67 16.45 -9.63
C GLU A 57 -8.44 15.53 -9.72
N ASN A 58 -7.23 16.11 -9.65
CA ASN A 58 -6.00 15.33 -9.70
C ASN A 58 -5.80 14.44 -8.46
N ALA A 59 -6.17 14.93 -7.28
CA ALA A 59 -6.15 14.13 -6.06
C ALA A 59 -7.13 12.95 -6.15
N GLU A 60 -8.35 13.19 -6.64
CA GLU A 60 -9.37 12.18 -6.86
C GLU A 60 -8.93 11.12 -7.89
N ALA A 61 -8.23 11.51 -8.96
CA ALA A 61 -7.70 10.57 -9.94
C ALA A 61 -6.73 9.56 -9.30
N THR A 62 -5.89 10.00 -8.35
CA THR A 62 -5.01 9.11 -7.59
C THR A 62 -5.83 8.15 -6.72
N THR A 63 -6.84 8.66 -5.99
CA THR A 63 -7.73 7.84 -5.17
C THR A 63 -8.48 6.78 -5.99
N PHE A 64 -8.91 7.12 -7.21
CA PHE A 64 -9.54 6.17 -8.14
C PHE A 64 -8.58 5.02 -8.52
N LEU A 65 -7.33 5.34 -8.84
CA LEU A 65 -6.31 4.32 -9.17
C LEU A 65 -6.07 3.39 -7.99
N GLU A 66 -5.98 3.92 -6.78
CA GLU A 66 -5.82 3.13 -5.55
C GLU A 66 -7.01 2.19 -5.31
N ALA A 67 -8.24 2.69 -5.48
CA ALA A 67 -9.45 1.87 -5.38
C ALA A 67 -9.43 0.71 -6.40
N LEU A 68 -9.06 1.01 -7.65
CA LEU A 68 -8.95 0.04 -8.72
C LEU A 68 -7.89 -1.02 -8.40
N LEU A 69 -6.70 -0.60 -7.97
CA LEU A 69 -5.60 -1.48 -7.63
C LEU A 69 -5.94 -2.37 -6.43
N PHE A 70 -6.51 -1.83 -5.36
CA PHE A 70 -6.91 -2.62 -4.20
C PHE A 70 -7.90 -3.74 -4.57
N ARG A 71 -8.92 -3.42 -5.37
CA ARG A 71 -9.89 -4.40 -5.89
C ARG A 71 -9.22 -5.45 -6.77
N ARG A 72 -8.33 -5.01 -7.65
CA ARG A 72 -7.56 -5.89 -8.54
C ARG A 72 -6.69 -6.86 -7.74
N TYR A 73 -5.92 -6.36 -6.76
CA TYR A 73 -5.02 -7.17 -5.94
C TYR A 73 -5.80 -8.12 -5.02
N THR A 74 -7.00 -7.75 -4.57
CA THR A 74 -7.90 -8.66 -3.86
C THR A 74 -8.29 -9.84 -4.75
N ALA A 75 -8.70 -9.58 -6.00
CA ALA A 75 -9.05 -10.63 -6.96
C ALA A 75 -7.83 -11.48 -7.38
N LYS A 76 -6.67 -10.85 -7.53
CA LYS A 76 -5.39 -11.52 -7.80
C LYS A 76 -5.01 -12.49 -6.69
N LEU A 77 -5.05 -12.05 -5.42
CA LEU A 77 -4.76 -12.93 -4.28
C LEU A 77 -5.74 -14.11 -4.22
N GLN A 78 -7.03 -13.88 -4.48
CA GLN A 78 -8.01 -14.98 -4.55
C GLN A 78 -7.64 -15.99 -5.66
N PHE A 79 -7.26 -15.50 -6.84
CA PHE A 79 -6.80 -16.36 -7.93
C PHE A 79 -5.53 -17.14 -7.54
N GLU A 80 -4.54 -16.50 -6.93
CA GLU A 80 -3.29 -17.15 -6.51
C GLU A 80 -3.55 -18.24 -5.46
N LEU A 81 -4.41 -17.97 -4.47
CA LEU A 81 -4.79 -18.95 -3.46
C LEU A 81 -5.48 -20.16 -4.09
N ASP A 82 -6.44 -19.93 -5.00
CA ASP A 82 -7.12 -21.01 -5.72
C ASP A 82 -6.17 -21.78 -6.62
N PHE A 83 -5.31 -21.09 -7.36
CA PHE A 83 -4.31 -21.67 -8.26
C PHE A 83 -3.40 -22.64 -7.51
N TRP A 84 -2.83 -22.22 -6.38
CA TRP A 84 -1.98 -23.08 -5.57
C TRP A 84 -2.78 -24.18 -4.84
N GLY A 85 -4.03 -23.90 -4.45
CA GLY A 85 -4.92 -24.87 -3.82
C GLY A 85 -5.23 -26.08 -4.71
N ARG A 86 -5.38 -25.86 -6.02
CA ARG A 86 -5.67 -26.93 -7.02
C ARG A 86 -4.45 -27.39 -7.81
N PHE A 87 -3.26 -26.85 -7.53
CA PHE A 87 -2.06 -27.09 -8.33
C PHE A 87 -1.70 -28.58 -8.47
N LEU A 88 -1.92 -29.38 -7.42
CA LEU A 88 -1.66 -30.81 -7.44
C LEU A 88 -2.64 -31.60 -8.32
N GLU A 89 -3.79 -31.03 -8.64
CA GLU A 89 -4.87 -31.70 -9.39
C GLU A 89 -4.73 -31.47 -10.91
N ASP A 90 -4.38 -30.25 -11.32
CA ASP A 90 -4.36 -29.86 -12.73
C ASP A 90 -3.02 -29.29 -13.24
N GLY A 91 -2.01 -29.17 -12.36
CA GLY A 91 -0.68 -28.66 -12.72
C GLY A 91 -0.63 -27.14 -12.94
N GLY A 92 -1.72 -26.42 -12.61
CA GLY A 92 -1.85 -24.99 -12.77
C GLY A 92 -2.44 -24.59 -14.12
N THR A 93 -3.62 -23.98 -14.10
CA THR A 93 -4.28 -23.42 -15.30
C THR A 93 -4.72 -21.98 -15.09
N SER A 94 -5.08 -21.27 -16.16
CA SER A 94 -5.64 -19.92 -16.10
C SER A 94 -7.08 -19.83 -15.56
N THR A 95 -7.72 -20.97 -15.24
CA THR A 95 -9.12 -21.03 -14.80
C THR A 95 -9.38 -20.04 -13.65
N GLY A 96 -10.38 -19.17 -13.85
CA GLY A 96 -10.78 -18.15 -12.88
C GLY A 96 -9.99 -16.84 -12.91
N TYR A 97 -8.81 -16.77 -13.53
CA TYR A 97 -7.99 -15.54 -13.55
C TYR A 97 -8.72 -14.36 -14.23
N SER A 98 -9.07 -14.54 -15.51
CA SER A 98 -9.69 -13.49 -16.33
C SER A 98 -11.03 -13.04 -15.73
N GLU A 99 -11.86 -14.00 -15.32
CA GLU A 99 -13.18 -13.77 -14.74
C GLU A 99 -13.11 -12.96 -13.45
N ARG A 100 -12.24 -13.36 -12.50
CA ARG A 100 -12.09 -12.69 -11.20
C ARG A 100 -11.60 -11.25 -11.35
N LEU A 101 -10.51 -11.04 -12.09
CA LEU A 101 -9.92 -9.71 -12.25
C LEU A 101 -10.85 -8.78 -13.04
N THR A 102 -11.51 -9.29 -14.10
CA THR A 102 -12.47 -8.52 -14.88
C THR A 102 -13.70 -8.15 -14.04
N ALA A 103 -14.25 -9.09 -13.26
CA ALA A 103 -15.39 -8.80 -12.38
C ALA A 103 -15.03 -7.77 -11.29
N ALA A 104 -13.81 -7.82 -10.77
CA ALA A 104 -13.37 -6.89 -9.74
C ALA A 104 -13.15 -5.46 -10.26
N THR A 105 -12.68 -5.31 -11.50
CA THR A 105 -12.20 -4.02 -12.04
C THR A 105 -13.05 -3.43 -13.15
N GLY A 106 -13.85 -4.24 -13.85
CA GLY A 106 -14.51 -3.87 -15.10
C GLY A 106 -13.59 -3.83 -16.32
N ILE A 107 -12.30 -4.16 -16.17
CA ILE A 107 -11.29 -4.14 -17.24
C ILE A 107 -11.03 -5.58 -17.70
N HIS A 108 -10.91 -5.81 -19.01
CA HIS A 108 -10.61 -7.14 -19.54
C HIS A 108 -9.16 -7.56 -19.26
N TYR A 109 -8.98 -8.72 -18.62
CA TYR A 109 -7.69 -9.36 -18.40
C TYR A 109 -7.54 -10.63 -19.26
N PRO A 110 -6.61 -10.68 -20.23
CA PRO A 110 -6.38 -11.88 -21.04
C PRO A 110 -5.93 -13.07 -20.19
N SER A 111 -6.54 -14.24 -20.40
CA SER A 111 -6.28 -15.43 -19.59
C SER A 111 -4.82 -15.90 -19.65
N GLU A 112 -4.14 -15.61 -20.75
CA GLU A 112 -2.76 -16.01 -21.06
C GLU A 112 -1.74 -15.33 -20.15
N ASN A 113 -2.12 -14.20 -19.54
CA ASN A 113 -1.25 -13.40 -18.68
C ASN A 113 -1.17 -13.94 -17.24
N PHE A 114 -1.94 -14.98 -16.89
CA PHE A 114 -2.08 -15.43 -15.51
C PHE A 114 -0.73 -15.74 -14.84
N LEU A 115 0.22 -16.35 -15.56
CA LEU A 115 1.54 -16.67 -15.01
C LEU A 115 2.40 -15.44 -14.78
N SER A 116 2.41 -14.50 -15.73
CA SER A 116 3.18 -13.26 -15.63
C SER A 116 2.64 -12.30 -14.58
N ASP A 117 1.36 -12.44 -14.24
CA ASP A 117 0.71 -11.62 -13.23
C ASP A 117 0.68 -12.30 -11.85
N MET A 118 1.36 -13.42 -11.61
CA MET A 118 1.48 -13.98 -10.26
C MET A 118 2.60 -13.31 -9.48
N ASP A 119 2.34 -13.04 -8.20
CA ASP A 119 3.35 -12.58 -7.27
C ASP A 119 4.01 -13.75 -6.54
N SER A 120 5.35 -13.73 -6.49
CA SER A 120 6.11 -14.73 -5.72
C SER A 120 5.80 -14.62 -4.23
N GLY A 121 5.51 -15.76 -3.60
CA GLY A 121 5.30 -15.83 -2.15
C GLY A 121 4.08 -15.07 -1.65
N PHE A 122 3.05 -14.85 -2.48
CA PHE A 122 1.86 -14.05 -2.15
C PHE A 122 2.19 -12.60 -1.80
N TYR A 123 3.13 -11.97 -2.51
CA TYR A 123 3.40 -10.53 -2.38
C TYR A 123 2.14 -9.66 -2.56
N SER A 124 1.15 -10.17 -3.30
CA SER A 124 -0.18 -9.56 -3.43
C SER A 124 -0.85 -9.34 -2.07
N ALA A 125 -0.68 -10.26 -1.11
CA ALA A 125 -1.17 -10.12 0.26
C ALA A 125 -0.41 -9.03 1.04
N ASP A 126 0.89 -8.88 0.78
CA ASP A 126 1.69 -7.83 1.39
C ASP A 126 1.25 -6.44 0.93
N TYR A 127 0.96 -6.26 -0.37
CA TYR A 127 0.37 -5.03 -0.88
C TYR A 127 -0.99 -4.72 -0.23
N LEU A 128 -1.89 -5.69 -0.13
CA LEU A 128 -3.19 -5.52 0.52
C LEU A 128 -3.07 -5.12 2.00
N ARG A 129 -2.15 -5.77 2.74
CA ARG A 129 -1.84 -5.40 4.13
C ARG A 129 -1.27 -3.98 4.20
N ALA A 130 -0.38 -3.61 3.28
CA ALA A 130 0.24 -2.29 3.23
C ALA A 130 -0.76 -1.18 2.90
N TRP A 131 -1.73 -1.39 1.99
CA TRP A 131 -2.78 -0.41 1.70
C TRP A 131 -3.59 -0.08 2.96
N ILE A 132 -4.05 -1.10 3.69
CA ILE A 132 -4.81 -0.89 4.91
C ILE A 132 -3.98 -0.13 5.95
N ARG A 133 -2.71 -0.53 6.16
CA ARG A 133 -1.86 0.15 7.16
C ARG A 133 -1.43 1.54 6.74
N SER A 134 -1.26 1.79 5.44
CA SER A 134 -0.96 3.13 4.92
C SER A 134 -2.10 4.09 5.23
N ALA A 135 -3.35 3.67 5.03
CA ALA A 135 -4.53 4.46 5.39
C ALA A 135 -4.61 4.72 6.90
N GLN A 136 -4.32 3.71 7.73
CA GLN A 136 -4.24 3.88 9.20
C GLN A 136 -3.15 4.87 9.60
N LEU A 137 -1.95 4.75 9.01
CA LEU A 137 -0.83 5.65 9.27
C LEU A 137 -1.13 7.08 8.84
N ARG A 138 -1.75 7.27 7.67
CA ARG A 138 -2.16 8.60 7.19
C ARG A 138 -3.20 9.22 8.11
N GLN A 139 -4.23 8.48 8.51
CA GLN A 139 -5.22 8.95 9.47
C GLN A 139 -4.56 9.38 10.80
N HIS A 140 -3.61 8.59 11.29
CA HIS A 140 -2.85 8.93 12.50
C HIS A 140 -2.03 10.21 12.32
N LEU A 141 -1.32 10.37 11.20
CA LEU A 141 -0.53 11.57 10.91
C LEU A 141 -1.43 12.82 10.81
N ILE A 142 -2.59 12.72 10.18
CA ILE A 142 -3.55 13.84 10.10
C ILE A 142 -4.05 14.21 11.50
N ALA A 143 -4.38 13.22 12.33
CA ALA A 143 -4.87 13.47 13.69
C ALA A 143 -3.81 14.15 14.58
N GLU A 144 -2.54 13.77 14.46
CA GLU A 144 -1.46 14.28 15.29
C GLU A 144 -0.83 15.59 14.76
N ILE A 145 -0.69 15.72 13.44
CA ILE A 145 0.09 16.80 12.80
C ILE A 145 -0.82 17.82 12.11
N GLY A 146 -1.99 17.41 11.63
CA GLY A 146 -2.98 18.21 10.92
C GLY A 146 -3.12 17.87 9.43
N GLU A 147 -4.09 18.52 8.77
CA GLU A 147 -4.43 18.30 7.36
C GLU A 147 -3.26 18.53 6.39
N ASP A 148 -2.29 19.37 6.76
CA ASP A 148 -1.09 19.63 5.97
C ASP A 148 0.13 18.77 6.37
N TRP A 149 -0.12 17.60 6.97
CA TRP A 149 0.88 16.61 7.38
C TRP A 149 1.98 16.40 6.32
N TRP A 150 1.61 16.32 5.04
CA TRP A 150 2.50 15.98 3.93
C TRP A 150 3.67 16.96 3.73
N ARG A 151 3.53 18.24 4.12
CA ARG A 151 4.60 19.26 4.00
C ARG A 151 5.28 19.58 5.32
N ARG A 152 4.77 19.08 6.44
CA ARG A 152 5.31 19.40 7.76
C ARG A 152 6.54 18.55 8.06
N ALA A 153 7.62 19.22 8.51
CA ALA A 153 8.87 18.56 8.88
C ALA A 153 8.67 17.47 9.96
N GLU A 154 7.69 17.68 10.84
CA GLU A 154 7.26 16.74 11.87
C GLU A 154 6.89 15.35 11.30
N THR A 155 6.23 15.29 10.14
CA THR A 155 5.95 14.01 9.45
C THR A 155 7.24 13.28 9.10
N GLY A 156 8.24 14.02 8.60
CA GLY A 156 9.55 13.46 8.31
C GLY A 156 10.26 12.95 9.57
N GLU A 157 10.08 13.61 10.72
CA GLU A 157 10.62 13.15 12.01
C GLU A 157 9.96 11.84 12.45
N ARG A 158 8.62 11.76 12.42
CA ARG A 158 7.88 10.52 12.74
C ARG A 158 8.29 9.35 11.83
N LEU A 159 8.36 9.59 10.52
CA LEU A 159 8.75 8.56 9.56
C LEU A 159 10.21 8.12 9.75
N ARG A 160 11.14 9.03 10.06
CA ARG A 160 12.53 8.67 10.36
C ARG A 160 12.64 7.78 11.59
N GLU A 161 11.87 8.04 12.64
CA GLU A 161 11.83 7.18 13.83
C GLU A 161 11.47 5.74 13.46
N LEU A 162 10.45 5.55 12.62
CA LEU A 162 10.07 4.23 12.10
C LEU A 162 11.17 3.62 11.24
N PHE A 163 11.79 4.40 10.35
CA PHE A 163 12.82 3.89 9.44
C PHE A 163 14.06 3.40 10.16
N ARG A 164 14.44 4.04 11.27
CA ARG A 164 15.62 3.66 12.07
C ARG A 164 15.58 2.21 12.53
N GLU A 165 14.40 1.61 12.70
CA GLU A 165 14.25 0.22 13.14
C GLU A 165 14.45 -0.81 12.01
N GLY A 166 14.60 -0.35 10.76
CA GLY A 166 14.80 -1.20 9.60
C GLY A 166 13.60 -2.12 9.36
N THR A 167 13.85 -3.44 9.32
CA THR A 167 12.85 -4.50 9.12
C THR A 167 12.57 -5.29 10.40
N ARG A 168 12.84 -4.70 11.57
CA ARG A 168 12.49 -5.29 12.88
C ARG A 168 10.98 -5.43 13.06
N PRO A 169 10.20 -4.34 12.98
CA PRO A 169 8.77 -4.42 13.24
C PRO A 169 8.06 -5.15 12.10
N THR A 170 6.92 -5.77 12.40
CA THR A 170 5.95 -6.13 11.38
C THR A 170 5.02 -4.96 11.07
N SER A 171 4.33 -5.05 9.95
CA SER A 171 3.25 -4.14 9.56
C SER A 171 2.18 -4.02 10.66
N GLU A 172 1.78 -5.12 11.29
CA GLU A 172 0.80 -5.14 12.38
C GLU A 172 1.34 -4.51 13.68
N GLU A 173 2.63 -4.67 13.98
CA GLU A 173 3.24 -4.00 15.13
C GLU A 173 3.26 -2.47 14.94
N ILE A 174 3.39 -1.97 13.71
CA ILE A 174 3.23 -0.54 13.41
C ILE A 174 1.80 -0.08 13.70
N ALA A 175 0.78 -0.83 13.25
CA ALA A 175 -0.62 -0.50 13.52
C ALA A 175 -0.91 -0.38 15.02
N ALA A 176 -0.44 -1.36 15.81
CA ALA A 176 -0.62 -1.34 17.26
C ALA A 176 0.02 -0.12 17.93
N ARG A 177 1.20 0.32 17.46
CA ARG A 177 1.91 1.49 18.02
C ARG A 177 1.17 2.81 17.77
N ILE A 178 0.48 2.93 16.64
CA ILE A 178 -0.34 4.11 16.31
C ILE A 178 -1.77 4.00 16.85
N GLY A 179 -2.07 2.98 17.67
CA GLY A 179 -3.37 2.80 18.31
C GLY A 179 -4.45 2.21 17.38
N ALA A 180 -4.07 1.66 16.23
CA ALA A 180 -4.98 1.02 15.29
C ALA A 180 -5.11 -0.48 15.55
N ASP A 181 -6.31 -1.03 15.34
CA ASP A 181 -6.49 -2.48 15.19
C ASP A 181 -5.88 -2.89 13.84
N PRO A 182 -4.92 -3.82 13.78
CA PRO A 182 -4.30 -4.19 12.53
C PRO A 182 -5.27 -4.69 11.47
N LEU A 183 -6.44 -5.22 11.81
CA LEU A 183 -7.41 -5.67 10.80
C LEU A 183 -8.47 -4.62 10.45
N ASP A 184 -8.40 -3.42 11.02
CA ASP A 184 -9.37 -2.36 10.76
C ASP A 184 -9.19 -1.74 9.37
N THR A 185 -10.16 -2.00 8.50
CA THR A 185 -10.21 -1.45 7.13
C THR A 185 -10.98 -0.14 7.03
N ARG A 186 -11.60 0.36 8.11
CA ARG A 186 -12.39 1.60 8.07
C ARG A 186 -11.59 2.81 7.57
N PRO A 187 -10.31 3.02 7.94
CA PRO A 187 -9.53 4.14 7.41
C PRO A 187 -9.35 4.05 5.90
N LEU A 188 -9.11 2.83 5.38
CA LEU A 188 -9.00 2.61 3.94
C LEU A 188 -10.35 2.87 3.24
N LEU A 189 -11.46 2.35 3.76
CA LEU A 189 -12.79 2.58 3.17
C LEU A 189 -13.13 4.08 3.10
N HIS A 190 -12.82 4.82 4.16
CA HIS A 190 -12.97 6.28 4.19
C HIS A 190 -12.15 6.96 3.09
N GLU A 191 -10.89 6.56 2.89
CA GLU A 191 -10.05 7.09 1.80
C GLU A 191 -10.58 6.77 0.41
N LEU A 192 -11.20 5.60 0.24
CA LEU A 192 -11.77 5.16 -1.04
C LEU A 192 -13.19 5.70 -1.28
N GLY A 193 -13.75 6.49 -0.36
CA GLY A 193 -15.09 7.08 -0.48
C GLY A 193 -16.25 6.07 -0.39
N VAL A 194 -16.05 4.96 0.34
CA VAL A 194 -17.03 3.85 0.50
C VAL A 194 -17.56 3.77 1.93
#